data_AF-A0A2V8GWU6-F1
#
_entry.id   AF-A0A2V8GWU6-F1
#
_cell.length_a   1.000
_cell.length_b   1.000
_cell.length_c   1.000
_cell.angle_alpha   90.00
_cell.angle_beta   90.00
_cell.angle_gamma   90.00
#
_symmetry.space_group_name_H-M   'P 1'
#
loop_
_entity.id
_entity.type
_entity.pdbx_description
1 polymer ?
#
loop_
_entity_poly.entity_id
_entity_poly.type
_entity_poly.pdbx_seq_one_letter_code
_entity_poly.pdbx_strand_id
1 'polypeptide(L)' 'MNPLFSAALDLQHFFEARAWRFCVIGALAVQRWGEPRLTLDVDCTLLTGFGNEGHYIDTLLAAFTPRIDATH' A
#
# COMPACT_ATOMS: atom_id res chain seq x y z
N MET A 1 -10.48 12.60 -9.51
CA MET A 1 -9.94 12.02 -8.25
C MET A 1 -8.43 12.26 -8.26
N ASN A 2 -7.80 12.64 -7.15
CA ASN A 2 -6.34 12.72 -7.09
C ASN A 2 -5.75 11.29 -7.20
N PRO A 3 -4.80 11.01 -8.12
CA PRO A 3 -4.27 9.68 -8.38
C PRO A 3 -3.78 8.92 -7.14
N LEU A 4 -3.28 9.62 -6.11
CA LEU A 4 -2.83 9.01 -4.87
C LEU A 4 -3.99 8.43 -4.05
N PHE A 5 -5.12 9.14 -4.00
CA PHE A 5 -6.31 8.63 -3.32
C PHE A 5 -6.93 7.45 -4.08
N SER A 6 -6.88 7.47 -5.42
CA SER A 6 -7.29 6.31 -6.22
C SER A 6 -6.40 5.10 -5.92
N ALA A 7 -5.07 5.27 -5.94
CA ALA A 7 -4.14 4.19 -5.63
C ALA A 7 -4.33 3.64 -4.21
N ALA A 8 -4.54 4.52 -3.22
CA ALA A 8 -4.83 4.10 -1.85
C ALA A 8 -6.14 3.32 -1.74
N LEU A 9 -7.18 3.72 -2.47
CA LEU A 9 -8.47 3.04 -2.49
C LEU A 9 -8.37 1.66 -3.16
N ASP A 10 -7.64 1.55 -4.27
CA ASP A 10 -7.41 0.28 -4.96
C ASP A 10 -6.65 -0.71 -4.05
N LEU A 11 -5.63 -0.22 -3.34
CA LEU A 11 -4.88 -1.00 -2.36
C LEU A 11 -5.76 -1.45 -1.18
N GLN A 12 -6.58 -0.54 -0.65
CA GLN A 12 -7.52 -0.83 0.43
C GLN A 12 -8.50 -1.94 0.03
N HIS A 13 -9.17 -1.80 -1.13
CA HIS A 13 -10.09 -2.83 -1.61
C HIS A 13 -9.40 -4.17 -1.82
N PHE A 14 -8.16 -4.16 -2.33
CA PHE A 14 -7.37 -5.37 -2.54
C PHE A 14 -7.07 -6.12 -1.23
N PHE A 15 -6.79 -5.39 -0.15
CA PHE A 15 -6.54 -5.96 1.18
C PHE A 15 -7.83 -6.38 1.90
N GLU A 16 -8.89 -5.58 1.82
CA GLU A 16 -10.20 -5.89 2.40
C GLU A 16 -10.80 -7.16 1.79
N ALA A 17 -10.70 -7.33 0.47
CA ALA A 17 -11.17 -8.54 -0.22
C ALA A 17 -10.47 -9.83 0.26
N ARG A 18 -9.32 -9.71 0.92
CA ARG A 18 -8.53 -10.82 1.49
C ARG A 18 -8.62 -10.91 3.00
N ALA A 19 -9.42 -10.05 3.63
CA ALA A 19 -9.49 -9.89 5.08
C ALA A 19 -8.12 -9.66 5.74
N TRP A 20 -7.19 -9.02 5.01
CA TRP A 20 -5.88 -8.68 5.54
C TRP A 20 -6.00 -7.49 6.49
N ARG A 21 -5.23 -7.54 7.59
CA ARG A 21 -5.15 -6.43 8.54
C ARG A 21 -4.05 -5.47 8.11
N PHE A 22 -4.40 -4.22 7.87
CA PHE A 22 -3.46 -3.21 7.38
C PHE A 22 -3.78 -1.82 7.96
N CYS A 23 -2.85 -0.89 7.75
CA CYS A 23 -3.03 0.52 8.04
C CYS A 23 -2.30 1.36 6.97
N VAL A 24 -2.96 2.38 6.43
CA VAL A 24 -2.30 3.41 5.61
C VAL A 24 -1.49 4.31 6.53
N ILE A 25 -0.23 4.55 6.19
CA ILE A 25 0.71 5.36 6.96
C ILE A 25 1.31 6.46 6.07
N GLY A 26 2.41 7.07 6.51
CA GLY A 26 3.17 8.02 5.70
C GLY A 26 2.46 9.34 5.47
N ALA A 27 2.86 10.04 4.41
CA ALA A 27 2.41 11.41 4.13
C ALA A 27 0.90 11.49 3.85
N LEU A 28 0.33 10.49 3.17
CA LEU A 28 -1.11 10.45 2.90
C LEU A 28 -1.94 10.40 4.19
N ALA A 29 -1.53 9.58 5.17
CA ALA A 29 -2.21 9.51 6.47
C ALA A 29 -2.14 10.83 7.25
N VAL A 30 -1.02 11.55 7.15
CA VAL A 30 -0.81 12.85 7.83
C VAL A 30 -1.69 13.96 7.26
N GLN A 31 -2.07 13.91 5.96
CA GLN A 31 -2.97 14.90 5.35
C GLN A 31 -4.31 15.03 6.07
N ARG A 32 -4.73 14.01 6.83
CA ARG A 32 -5.96 14.05 7.61
C ARG A 32 -5.85 14.91 8.88
N TRP A 33 -4.66 15.08 9.46
CA TRP A 33 -4.48 15.58 10.83
C TRP A 33 -3.51 16.76 10.98
N GLY A 34 -2.87 17.24 9.90
CA GLY A 34 -1.89 18.32 9.98
C GLY A 34 -1.57 18.98 8.65
N GLU A 35 -0.39 19.60 8.57
CA GLU A 35 0.09 20.30 7.37
C GLU A 35 0.34 19.32 6.21
N PRO A 36 -0.27 19.54 5.03
CA PRO A 36 -0.09 18.66 3.87
C PRO A 36 1.38 18.53 3.49
N ARG A 37 1.89 17.31 3.45
CA ARG A 37 3.20 17.00 2.88
C ARG A 37 3.01 16.46 1.46
N LEU A 38 3.76 17.02 0.51
CA LEU A 38 3.81 16.51 -0.86
C LEU A 38 4.38 15.08 -0.85
N THR A 39 3.67 14.15 -1.47
CA THR A 39 4.16 12.79 -1.73
C THR A 39 3.73 12.32 -3.12
N LEU A 40 4.40 11.29 -3.63
CA LEU A 40 4.12 10.63 -4.90
C LEU A 40 3.72 9.15 -4.73
N ASP A 41 3.62 8.68 -3.50
CA ASP A 41 3.34 7.29 -3.15
C ASP A 41 2.29 7.16 -2.02
N VAL A 42 1.91 5.91 -1.76
CA VAL A 42 1.02 5.50 -0.67
C VAL A 42 1.76 4.47 0.16
N ASP A 43 2.03 4.80 1.42
CA ASP A 43 2.65 3.88 2.36
C ASP A 43 1.59 3.10 3.13
N CYS A 44 1.85 1.81 3.38
CA CYS A 44 1.00 0.99 4.25
C CYS A 44 1.83 0.02 5.08
N THR A 45 1.23 -0.46 6.18
CA THR A 45 1.73 -1.59 6.97
C THR A 45 0.72 -2.72 6.91
N LEU A 46 1.17 -3.96 6.66
CA LEU A 46 0.36 -5.18 6.75
C LEU A 46 0.79 -6.01 7.96
N LEU A 47 -0.17 -6.62 8.64
CA LEU A 47 0.10 -7.60 9.69
C LEU A 47 0.17 -9.00 9.08
N THR A 48 1.39 -9.43 8.75
CA THR A 48 1.63 -10.71 8.07
C THR A 48 1.76 -11.91 9.02
N GLY A 49 2.11 -11.65 10.28
CA GLY A 49 2.65 -12.68 11.18
C GLY A 49 4.10 -13.02 10.82
N PHE A 50 4.77 -13.76 11.71
CA PHE A 50 6.17 -14.17 11.52
C PHE A 50 6.27 -15.35 10.55
N GLY A 51 7.13 -15.24 9.53
CA GLY A 51 7.45 -16.31 8.59
C GLY A 51 6.43 -16.51 7.46
N ASN A 52 5.39 -15.69 7.40
CA ASN A 52 4.35 -15.74 6.36
C ASN A 52 4.45 -14.56 5.37
N GLU A 53 5.48 -13.72 5.48
CA GLU A 53 5.68 -12.51 4.67
C GLU A 53 5.69 -12.84 3.17
N GLY A 54 6.27 -13.98 2.79
CA GLY A 54 6.34 -14.45 1.40
C GLY A 54 4.98 -14.57 0.73
N HIS A 55 3.96 -15.09 1.43
CA HIS A 55 2.60 -15.20 0.89
C HIS A 55 2.03 -13.85 0.47
N TYR A 56 2.27 -12.81 1.28
CA TYR A 56 1.80 -11.45 0.99
C TYR A 56 2.59 -10.84 -0.17
N ILE A 57 3.91 -11.02 -0.18
CA ILE A 57 4.80 -10.52 -1.24
C ILE A 57 4.42 -11.13 -2.60
N ASP A 58 4.30 -12.45 -2.67
CA ASP A 58 3.95 -13.15 -3.91
C ASP A 58 2.57 -12.71 -4.45
N THR A 59 1.60 -12.56 -3.55
CA THR A 59 0.25 -12.11 -3.90
C THR A 59 0.24 -10.67 -4.40
N LEU A 60 1.07 -9.79 -3.83
CA LEU A 60 1.23 -8.40 -4.27
C LEU A 60 1.91 -8.33 -5.64
N LEU A 61 3.00 -9.08 -5.84
CA LEU A 61 3.74 -9.12 -7.10
C LEU A 61 2.91 -9.74 -8.24
N ALA A 62 2.01 -10.67 -7.94
CA ALA A 62 1.09 -11.23 -8.92
C ALA A 62 -0.04 -10.25 -9.32
N ALA A 63 -0.38 -9.30 -8.46
CA ALA A 63 -1.50 -8.37 -8.68
C ALA A 63 -1.08 -6.99 -9.18
N PHE A 64 0.12 -6.53 -8.85
CA PHE A 64 0.60 -5.20 -9.15
C PHE A 64 1.92 -5.24 -9.91
N THR A 65 2.01 -4.44 -10.96
CA THR A 65 3.25 -4.27 -11.72
C THR A 65 4.21 -3.36 -10.95
N PRO A 66 5.45 -3.80 -10.67
CA PRO A 66 6.47 -2.94 -10.08
C PRO A 66 6.71 -1.69 -10.94
N ARG A 67 6.89 -0.54 -10.29
CA ARG A 67 7.21 0.72 -10.98
C ARG A 67 8.66 0.78 -11.47
N ILE A 68 9.55 -0.01 -10.85
CA ILE A 68 10.99 -0.04 -11.12
C ILE A 68 11.34 -1.47 -11.54
N ASP A 69 12.05 -1.61 -12.66
CA ASP A 69 12.51 -2.90 -13.15
C ASP A 69 13.59 -3.50 -12.23
N ALA A 70 13.59 -4.82 -12.12
CA ALA A 70 14.53 -5.58 -11.28
C ALA A 70 15.99 -5.61 -11.81
N THR A 71 16.30 -4.87 -12.87
CA THR A 71 17.60 -4.91 -13.57
C THR A 71 18.64 -3.92 -13.02
N HIS A 72 18.67 -3.67 -11.71
CA HIS A 72 19.70 -2.85 -11.06
C HIS A 72 20.60 -3.67 -10.14
#